data_AF-A0A958ZYT2-F1
#
_entry.id   AF-A0A958ZYT2-F1
#
_cell.length_a   1.000
_cell.length_b   1.000
_cell.length_c   1.000
_cell.angle_alpha   90.00
_cell.angle_beta   90.00
_cell.angle_gamma   90.00
#
_symmetry.space_group_name_H-M   'P 1'
#
loop_
_entity.id
_entity.type
_entity.pdbx_description
1 polymer ?
#
loop_
_entity_poly.entity_id
_entity_poly.type
_entity_poly.pdbx_seq_one_letter_code
_entity_poly.pdbx_strand_id
1 'polypeptide(L)'
;MKRLLRVIVVLFMVYALLARVVGLVDLPRQETERLDRDAGFCDEYSQIDSLGLGMVQVAHHRAWNKYSFDSLYCLSYTIPSTTAGLSRESRHRAGSQEERYEKYWRDIYYQLYQSDREKIAFLQNALQGIATKYHLTANEFAKLIVSFVQDIPYSYVMPGPCDRTDHPCLGHEKFGILSPIEFLYTLTGDCDTRSVLLYALLRHFGYNALIVISNEYRHAMIAIELPAAGDHIIFKGKKFYFWETTNTGWLPGMLPPDTNNVAYWKITLDHEYQTVTARNR
;
A
#
# COMPACT_ATOMS: atom_id res chain seq x y z
N MET A 1 -16.68 -66.99 30.51
CA MET A 1 -16.82 -65.88 31.49
C MET A 1 -15.49 -65.20 31.88
N LYS A 2 -14.46 -65.90 32.37
CA LYS A 2 -13.21 -65.27 32.86
C LYS A 2 -12.42 -64.44 31.82
N ARG A 3 -12.42 -64.83 30.54
CA ARG A 3 -11.76 -64.05 29.46
C ARG A 3 -12.52 -62.76 29.11
N LEU A 4 -13.85 -62.81 29.06
CA LEU A 4 -14.69 -61.64 28.77
C LEU A 4 -14.57 -60.57 29.87
N LEU A 5 -14.54 -60.99 31.13
CA LEU A 5 -14.36 -60.09 32.26
C LEU A 5 -13.00 -59.37 32.22
N ARG A 6 -11.92 -60.06 31.83
CA ARG A 6 -10.59 -59.45 31.65
C ARG A 6 -10.58 -58.40 30.54
N VAL A 7 -11.26 -58.66 29.41
CA VAL A 7 -11.35 -57.72 28.30
C VAL A 7 -12.12 -56.45 28.72
N ILE A 8 -13.22 -56.60 29.45
CA ILE A 8 -14.01 -55.46 29.94
C ILE A 8 -13.19 -54.60 30.91
N VAL A 9 -12.44 -55.21 31.83
CA VAL A 9 -11.60 -54.48 32.79
C VAL A 9 -10.47 -53.71 32.07
N VAL A 10 -9.86 -54.31 31.04
CA VAL A 10 -8.83 -53.63 30.25
C VAL A 10 -9.43 -52.46 29.46
N LEU A 11 -10.59 -52.64 28.83
CA LEU A 11 -11.28 -51.56 28.11
C LEU A 11 -11.66 -50.41 29.05
N PHE A 12 -12.10 -50.71 30.27
CA PHE A 12 -12.44 -49.69 31.25
C PHE A 12 -11.20 -48.93 31.74
N MET A 13 -10.07 -49.63 31.96
CA MET A 13 -8.81 -48.98 32.31
C MET A 13 -8.29 -48.10 31.17
N VAL A 14 -8.35 -48.57 29.92
CA VAL A 14 -7.95 -47.77 28.75
C VAL A 14 -8.84 -46.53 28.60
N TYR A 15 -10.16 -46.69 28.78
CA TYR A 15 -11.10 -45.56 28.76
C TYR A 15 -10.80 -44.55 29.87
N ALA A 16 -10.58 -45.01 31.10
CA ALA A 16 -10.23 -44.14 32.22
C ALA A 16 -8.90 -43.40 31.99
N LEU A 17 -7.93 -44.05 31.33
CA LEU A 17 -6.65 -43.44 30.98
C LEU A 17 -6.82 -42.38 29.88
N LEU A 18 -7.60 -42.68 28.84
CA LEU A 18 -7.92 -41.73 27.77
C LEU A 18 -8.71 -40.53 28.30
N ALA A 19 -9.68 -40.75 29.19
CA ALA A 19 -10.44 -39.67 29.82
C ALA A 19 -9.56 -38.76 30.69
N ARG A 20 -8.57 -39.32 31.39
CA ARG A 20 -7.56 -38.54 32.12
C ARG A 20 -6.62 -37.77 31.20
N VAL A 21 -6.20 -38.37 30.09
CA VAL A 21 -5.35 -37.69 29.09
C VAL A 21 -6.13 -36.54 28.44
N VAL A 22 -7.39 -36.74 28.04
CA VAL A 22 -8.24 -35.66 27.51
C VAL A 22 -8.50 -34.58 28.56
N GLY A 23 -8.64 -34.93 29.84
CA GLY A 23 -8.74 -33.97 30.94
C GLY A 23 -7.44 -33.25 31.32
N LEU A 24 -6.28 -33.73 30.82
CA LEU A 24 -4.96 -33.10 30.97
C LEU A 24 -4.55 -32.29 29.73
N VAL A 25 -5.26 -32.45 28.62
CA VAL A 25 -5.12 -31.59 27.45
C VAL A 25 -6.00 -30.38 27.71
N ASP A 26 -5.40 -29.30 28.19
CA ASP A 26 -5.97 -27.96 28.11
C ASP A 26 -6.14 -27.61 26.63
N LEU A 27 -7.26 -28.01 26.03
CA LEU A 27 -7.69 -27.48 24.75
C LEU A 27 -7.97 -25.99 24.97
N PRO A 28 -7.35 -25.08 24.20
CA PRO A 28 -7.52 -23.64 24.40
C PRO A 28 -8.94 -23.26 23.99
N ARG A 29 -9.89 -23.40 24.91
CA ARG A 29 -11.30 -23.06 24.68
C ARG A 29 -11.58 -21.58 24.88
N GLN A 30 -10.56 -20.80 25.26
CA GLN A 30 -10.67 -19.38 25.61
C GLN A 30 -10.02 -18.44 24.57
N GLU A 31 -9.27 -18.96 23.60
CA GLU A 31 -8.73 -18.17 22.48
C GLU A 31 -9.78 -17.96 21.39
N THR A 32 -10.62 -18.95 21.11
CA THR A 32 -11.61 -18.88 20.01
C THR A 32 -12.67 -17.80 20.25
N GLU A 33 -13.15 -17.63 21.49
CA GLU A 33 -14.12 -16.57 21.83
C GLU A 33 -13.51 -15.16 21.97
N ARG A 34 -12.18 -15.05 22.11
CA ARG A 34 -11.47 -13.76 22.04
C ARG A 34 -11.16 -13.35 20.61
N LEU A 35 -10.77 -14.32 19.77
CA LEU A 35 -10.55 -14.11 18.34
C LEU A 35 -11.83 -13.66 17.61
N ASP A 36 -13.00 -14.18 17.99
CA ASP A 36 -14.28 -13.78 17.40
C ASP A 36 -14.80 -12.41 17.88
N ARG A 37 -14.31 -11.87 19.01
CA ARG A 37 -14.76 -10.57 19.53
C ARG A 37 -13.99 -9.38 18.95
N ASP A 38 -12.76 -9.60 18.51
CA ASP A 38 -11.95 -8.60 17.79
C ASP A 38 -12.22 -8.61 16.27
N ALA A 39 -12.94 -9.62 15.75
CA ALA A 39 -13.30 -9.74 14.34
C ALA A 39 -14.35 -8.70 13.86
N GLY A 40 -14.92 -7.90 14.77
CA GLY A 40 -15.78 -6.76 14.43
C GLY A 40 -15.05 -5.43 14.17
N PHE A 41 -13.71 -5.42 14.07
CA PHE A 41 -12.93 -4.17 14.21
C PHE A 41 -12.34 -3.59 12.90
N CYS A 42 -12.65 -4.13 11.72
CA CYS A 42 -12.07 -3.62 10.46
C CYS A 42 -13.02 -3.79 9.25
N ASP A 43 -14.30 -3.42 9.36
CA ASP A 43 -15.23 -3.46 8.22
C ASP A 43 -14.95 -2.32 7.23
N GLU A 44 -14.66 -2.60 5.96
CA GLU A 44 -14.37 -1.53 5.00
C GLU A 44 -15.62 -0.71 4.64
N TYR A 45 -15.49 0.62 4.65
CA TYR A 45 -16.53 1.52 4.15
C TYR A 45 -15.95 2.85 3.64
N SER A 46 -16.70 3.49 2.74
CA SER A 46 -16.48 4.87 2.32
C SER A 46 -17.78 5.65 2.45
N GLN A 47 -17.74 6.79 3.14
CA GLN A 47 -18.92 7.62 3.42
C GLN A 47 -18.66 9.07 3.01
N ILE A 48 -19.66 9.67 2.36
CA ILE A 48 -19.66 11.09 2.02
C ILE A 48 -20.50 11.84 3.04
N ASP A 49 -19.89 12.79 3.75
CA ASP A 49 -20.58 13.63 4.72
C ASP A 49 -20.72 15.06 4.17
N SER A 50 -21.94 15.61 4.24
CA SER A 50 -22.20 17.01 3.98
C SER A 50 -22.17 17.80 5.29
N LEU A 51 -21.21 18.71 5.45
CA LEU A 51 -20.99 19.49 6.67
C LEU A 51 -21.77 20.83 6.70
N GLY A 52 -22.72 21.01 5.77
CA GLY A 52 -23.41 22.29 5.53
C GLY A 52 -22.60 23.25 4.65
N LEU A 53 -23.25 24.31 4.15
CA LEU A 53 -22.64 25.33 3.26
C LEU A 53 -21.97 24.77 1.99
N GLY A 54 -22.41 23.61 1.50
CA GLY A 54 -21.81 22.95 0.32
C GLY A 54 -20.44 22.29 0.58
N MET A 55 -19.99 22.24 1.83
CA MET A 55 -18.76 21.54 2.20
C MET A 55 -19.01 20.05 2.31
N VAL A 56 -18.26 19.28 1.51
CA VAL A 56 -18.31 17.81 1.51
C VAL A 56 -16.98 17.27 2.01
N GLN A 57 -17.00 16.19 2.78
CA GLN A 57 -15.82 15.40 3.10
C GLN A 57 -16.08 13.92 2.82
N VAL A 58 -15.02 13.17 2.53
CA VAL A 58 -15.08 11.72 2.36
C VAL A 58 -14.32 11.07 3.48
N ALA A 59 -14.97 10.17 4.20
CA ALA A 59 -14.37 9.31 5.21
C ALA A 59 -14.16 7.92 4.62
N HIS A 60 -12.95 7.39 4.76
CA HIS A 60 -12.61 6.02 4.40
C HIS A 60 -12.22 5.26 5.66
N HIS A 61 -12.81 4.08 5.87
CA HIS A 61 -12.28 3.05 6.75
C HIS A 61 -11.79 1.90 5.88
N ARG A 62 -10.49 1.59 6.01
CA ARG A 62 -9.78 0.64 5.16
C ARG A 62 -9.23 -0.49 5.98
N ALA A 63 -9.31 -1.69 5.43
CA ALA A 63 -8.86 -2.92 6.04
C ALA A 63 -8.20 -3.80 4.98
N TRP A 64 -6.92 -4.12 5.17
CA TRP A 64 -6.14 -4.83 4.16
C TRP A 64 -5.29 -5.94 4.77
N ASN A 65 -5.02 -6.95 3.96
CA ASN A 65 -4.24 -8.11 4.37
C ASN A 65 -2.79 -7.75 4.65
N LYS A 66 -2.24 -8.31 5.72
CA LYS A 66 -0.79 -8.48 5.84
C LYS A 66 -0.30 -9.42 4.74
N TYR A 67 0.98 -9.34 4.37
CA TYR A 67 1.57 -10.29 3.41
C TYR A 67 1.57 -11.75 3.90
N SER A 68 1.41 -11.99 5.20
CA SER A 68 1.21 -13.32 5.77
C SER A 68 -0.19 -13.88 5.50
N PHE A 69 -1.16 -13.05 5.11
CA PHE A 69 -2.58 -13.40 4.94
C PHE A 69 -3.24 -14.02 6.18
N ASP A 70 -2.63 -13.83 7.36
CA ASP A 70 -3.12 -14.37 8.64
C ASP A 70 -3.96 -13.36 9.43
N SER A 71 -3.88 -12.08 9.07
CA SER A 71 -4.51 -10.98 9.79
C SER A 71 -4.60 -9.72 8.93
N LEU A 72 -5.43 -8.78 9.38
CA LEU A 72 -5.64 -7.49 8.72
C LEU A 72 -4.91 -6.36 9.47
N TYR A 73 -4.52 -5.35 8.72
CA TYR A 73 -4.37 -3.99 9.24
C TYR A 73 -5.63 -3.20 8.94
N CYS A 74 -5.94 -2.19 9.74
CA CYS A 74 -6.97 -1.22 9.40
C CYS A 74 -6.69 0.16 9.96
N LEU A 75 -7.22 1.18 9.28
CA LEU A 75 -7.21 2.58 9.71
C LEU A 75 -8.39 3.34 9.11
N SER A 76 -8.64 4.53 9.64
CA SER A 76 -9.62 5.46 9.08
C SER A 76 -9.00 6.82 8.83
N TYR A 77 -9.48 7.50 7.81
CA TYR A 77 -9.12 8.88 7.54
C TYR A 77 -10.26 9.62 6.83
N THR A 78 -10.22 10.95 6.92
CA THR A 78 -11.22 11.82 6.30
C THR A 78 -10.52 12.93 5.54
N ILE A 79 -10.99 13.19 4.31
CA ILE A 79 -10.43 14.21 3.43
C ILE A 79 -11.54 15.17 3.01
N PRO A 80 -11.41 16.48 3.31
CA PRO A 80 -12.31 17.50 2.77
C PRO A 80 -12.19 17.62 1.26
N SER A 81 -13.33 17.79 0.57
CA SER A 81 -13.39 18.10 -0.86
C SER A 81 -12.59 19.35 -1.25
N THR A 82 -12.48 20.33 -0.35
CA THR A 82 -11.65 21.52 -0.54
C THR A 82 -10.16 21.18 -0.61
N THR A 83 -9.67 20.28 0.24
CA THR A 83 -8.28 19.81 0.22
C THR A 83 -7.98 19.06 -1.08
N ALA A 84 -8.88 18.16 -1.51
CA ALA A 84 -8.77 17.47 -2.79
C ALA A 84 -8.81 18.45 -3.98
N GLY A 85 -9.69 19.45 -3.93
CA GLY A 85 -9.79 20.51 -4.94
C GLY A 85 -8.50 21.32 -5.08
N LEU A 86 -7.87 21.70 -3.96
CA LEU A 86 -6.58 22.43 -3.97
C LEU A 86 -5.45 21.57 -4.57
N SER A 87 -5.44 20.28 -4.29
CA SER A 87 -4.47 19.36 -4.88
C SER A 87 -4.69 19.17 -6.38
N ARG A 88 -5.95 19.07 -6.82
CA ARG A 88 -6.33 19.08 -8.25
C ARG A 88 -5.82 20.32 -8.96
N GLU A 89 -6.04 21.50 -8.38
CA GLU A 89 -5.54 22.76 -8.95
C GLU A 89 -4.00 22.79 -9.05
N SER A 90 -3.29 22.29 -8.04
CA SER A 90 -1.83 22.16 -8.09
C SER A 90 -1.39 21.23 -9.22
N ARG A 91 -2.05 20.08 -9.41
CA ARG A 91 -1.79 19.20 -10.55
C ARG A 91 -2.06 19.89 -11.89
N HIS A 92 -3.12 20.67 -12.02
CA HIS A 92 -3.39 21.45 -13.24
C HIS A 92 -2.33 22.53 -13.51
N ARG A 93 -1.71 23.10 -12.47
CA ARG A 93 -0.59 24.05 -12.61
C ARG A 93 0.75 23.38 -12.88
N ALA A 94 0.90 22.09 -12.54
CA ALA A 94 2.13 21.36 -12.79
C ALA A 94 2.43 21.26 -14.30
N GLY A 95 3.72 21.17 -14.62
CA GLY A 95 4.20 20.99 -15.98
C GLY A 95 5.71 20.78 -16.02
N SER A 96 6.22 20.40 -17.19
CA SER A 96 7.65 20.25 -17.44
C SER A 96 8.01 20.86 -18.79
N GLN A 97 9.24 21.36 -18.90
CA GLN A 97 9.86 21.83 -20.14
C GLN A 97 10.90 20.82 -20.67
N GLU A 98 11.02 19.65 -20.02
CA GLU A 98 11.98 18.63 -20.41
C GLU A 98 11.43 17.79 -21.57
N GLU A 99 12.24 17.59 -22.62
CA GLU A 99 11.87 16.74 -23.76
C GLU A 99 12.12 15.25 -23.47
N ARG A 100 13.10 14.95 -22.60
CA ARG A 100 13.43 13.57 -22.24
C ARG A 100 12.33 12.98 -21.38
N TYR A 101 11.78 11.84 -21.80
CA TYR A 101 10.66 11.16 -21.14
C TYR A 101 10.85 11.01 -19.61
N GLU A 102 12.00 10.52 -19.15
CA GLU A 102 12.23 10.34 -17.71
C GLU A 102 12.30 11.67 -16.96
N LYS A 103 12.85 12.71 -17.59
CA LYS A 103 12.97 14.02 -16.95
C LYS A 103 11.64 14.77 -16.94
N TYR A 104 10.84 14.61 -17.99
CA TYR A 104 9.49 15.15 -18.07
C TYR A 104 8.63 14.65 -16.91
N TRP A 105 8.59 13.32 -16.73
CA TRP A 105 7.82 12.70 -15.65
C TRP A 105 8.39 12.98 -14.27
N ARG A 106 9.72 13.08 -14.13
CA ARG A 106 10.34 13.48 -12.86
C ARG A 106 9.81 14.81 -12.37
N ASP A 107 9.75 15.82 -13.25
CA ASP A 107 9.29 17.15 -12.87
C ASP A 107 7.82 17.14 -12.44
N ILE A 108 6.96 16.38 -13.14
CA ILE A 108 5.55 16.21 -12.80
C ILE A 108 5.42 15.50 -11.44
N TYR A 109 6.00 14.31 -11.29
CA TYR A 109 5.93 13.52 -10.06
C TYR A 109 6.47 14.29 -8.85
N TYR A 110 7.58 15.00 -9.02
CA TYR A 110 8.15 15.82 -7.96
C TYR A 110 7.23 16.97 -7.55
N GLN A 111 6.59 17.67 -8.49
CA GLN A 111 5.64 18.74 -8.17
C GLN A 111 4.41 18.22 -7.42
N LEU A 112 3.88 17.05 -7.82
CA LEU A 112 2.76 16.42 -7.13
C LEU A 112 3.14 15.97 -5.71
N TYR A 113 4.31 15.33 -5.57
CA TYR A 113 4.89 14.99 -4.27
C TYR A 113 5.02 16.24 -3.38
N GLN A 114 5.65 17.31 -3.89
CA GLN A 114 5.89 18.51 -3.08
C GLN A 114 4.61 19.24 -2.68
N SER A 115 3.59 19.25 -3.55
CA SER A 115 2.29 19.85 -3.25
C SER A 115 1.58 19.15 -2.09
N ASP A 116 1.75 17.83 -1.95
CA ASP A 116 0.88 17.01 -1.11
C ASP A 116 1.58 16.32 0.07
N ARG A 117 2.92 16.32 0.13
CA ARG A 117 3.69 15.60 1.17
C ARG A 117 3.33 15.95 2.61
N GLU A 118 2.94 17.21 2.86
CA GLU A 118 2.49 17.67 4.19
C GLU A 118 0.99 17.44 4.39
N LYS A 119 0.20 17.47 3.30
CA LYS A 119 -1.27 17.29 3.36
C LYS A 119 -1.65 15.86 3.76
N ILE A 120 -0.78 14.89 3.50
CA ILE A 120 -0.97 13.48 3.87
C ILE A 120 -0.50 13.15 5.31
N ALA A 121 -0.21 14.15 6.15
CA ALA A 121 0.24 13.95 7.53
C ALA A 121 -0.72 13.12 8.38
N PHE A 122 -2.03 13.23 8.14
CA PHE A 122 -3.02 12.40 8.83
C PHE A 122 -2.78 10.89 8.59
N LEU A 123 -2.43 10.51 7.36
CA LEU A 123 -2.18 9.12 6.98
C LEU A 123 -0.81 8.66 7.49
N GLN A 124 0.21 9.53 7.41
CA GLN A 124 1.53 9.27 7.98
C GLN A 124 1.40 8.94 9.48
N ASN A 125 0.68 9.75 10.24
CA ASN A 125 0.45 9.52 11.67
C ASN A 125 -0.32 8.21 11.94
N ALA A 126 -1.35 7.89 11.15
CA ALA A 126 -2.11 6.66 11.30
C ALA A 126 -1.25 5.41 11.04
N LEU A 127 -0.47 5.39 9.96
CA LEU A 127 0.43 4.30 9.60
C LEU A 127 1.54 4.13 10.66
N GLN A 128 2.11 5.22 11.15
CA GLN A 128 3.09 5.18 12.24
C GLN A 128 2.48 4.62 13.53
N GLY A 129 1.22 4.95 13.82
CA GLY A 129 0.48 4.38 14.96
C GLY A 129 0.36 2.87 14.89
N ILE A 130 0.03 2.31 13.71
CA ILE A 130 0.02 0.86 13.46
C ILE A 130 1.43 0.28 13.67
N ALA A 131 2.45 0.90 13.08
CA ALA A 131 3.82 0.41 13.20
C ALA A 131 4.29 0.33 14.65
N THR A 132 3.98 1.36 15.44
CA THR A 132 4.29 1.40 16.89
C THR A 132 3.50 0.35 17.66
N LYS A 133 2.20 0.20 17.39
CA LYS A 133 1.33 -0.79 18.06
C LYS A 133 1.82 -2.22 17.87
N TYR A 134 2.27 -2.57 16.67
CA TYR A 134 2.73 -3.92 16.33
C TYR A 134 4.25 -4.10 16.42
N HIS A 135 4.99 -3.09 16.91
CA HIS A 135 6.45 -3.11 17.01
C HIS A 135 7.15 -3.49 15.70
N LEU A 136 6.68 -2.95 14.59
CA LEU A 136 7.19 -3.30 13.27
C LEU A 136 8.63 -2.83 13.08
N THR A 137 9.47 -3.70 12.51
CA THR A 137 10.78 -3.33 11.99
C THR A 137 10.65 -2.39 10.79
N ALA A 138 11.74 -1.75 10.37
CA ALA A 138 11.74 -0.90 9.16
C ALA A 138 11.27 -1.67 7.90
N ASN A 139 11.66 -2.94 7.75
CA ASN A 139 11.20 -3.76 6.62
C ASN A 139 9.70 -4.06 6.68
N GLU A 140 9.19 -4.39 7.86
CA GLU A 140 7.75 -4.66 8.05
C GLU A 140 6.92 -3.39 7.91
N PHE A 141 7.44 -2.25 8.35
CA PHE A 141 6.76 -0.98 8.21
C PHE A 141 6.69 -0.53 6.74
N ALA A 142 7.77 -0.68 5.97
CA ALA A 142 7.70 -0.47 4.53
C ALA A 142 6.67 -1.38 3.85
N LYS A 143 6.58 -2.65 4.28
CA LYS A 143 5.57 -3.61 3.80
C LYS A 143 4.15 -3.19 4.17
N LEU A 144 3.91 -2.68 5.38
CA LEU A 144 2.62 -2.09 5.78
C LEU A 144 2.22 -0.95 4.83
N ILE A 145 3.14 -0.02 4.54
CA ILE A 145 2.89 1.12 3.67
C ILE A 145 2.56 0.68 2.25
N VAL A 146 3.35 -0.24 1.67
CA VAL A 146 3.16 -0.67 0.29
C VAL A 146 1.91 -1.54 0.15
N SER A 147 1.65 -2.45 1.08
CA SER A 147 0.43 -3.27 1.07
C SER A 147 -0.85 -2.42 1.19
N PHE A 148 -0.83 -1.34 1.97
CA PHE A 148 -1.96 -0.40 2.05
C PHE A 148 -2.34 0.17 0.67
N VAL A 149 -1.34 0.55 -0.14
CA VAL A 149 -1.59 1.08 -1.48
C VAL A 149 -1.90 -0.02 -2.48
N GLN A 150 -1.22 -1.18 -2.39
CA GLN A 150 -1.48 -2.34 -3.25
C GLN A 150 -2.92 -2.86 -3.13
N ASP A 151 -3.50 -2.78 -1.94
CA ASP A 151 -4.86 -3.21 -1.65
C ASP A 151 -5.94 -2.33 -2.31
N ILE A 152 -5.62 -1.06 -2.59
CA ILE A 152 -6.54 -0.18 -3.31
C ILE A 152 -6.80 -0.75 -4.71
N PRO A 153 -8.05 -0.97 -5.14
CA PRO A 153 -8.34 -1.47 -6.48
C PRO A 153 -7.71 -0.60 -7.57
N TYR A 154 -7.19 -1.24 -8.61
CA TYR A 154 -6.57 -0.54 -9.73
C TYR A 154 -7.65 0.09 -10.63
N SER A 155 -7.44 1.36 -11.01
CA SER A 155 -8.32 2.10 -11.91
C SER A 155 -7.47 2.90 -12.90
N TYR A 156 -7.87 2.95 -14.17
CA TYR A 156 -7.19 3.79 -15.15
C TYR A 156 -7.40 5.28 -14.86
N VAL A 157 -6.35 6.08 -15.06
CA VAL A 157 -6.43 7.53 -15.09
C VAL A 157 -5.97 8.00 -16.46
N MET A 158 -6.86 8.61 -17.24
CA MET A 158 -6.60 8.89 -18.66
C MET A 158 -6.62 10.39 -18.93
N PRO A 159 -5.68 10.92 -19.74
CA PRO A 159 -5.72 12.33 -20.16
C PRO A 159 -6.87 12.63 -21.13
N GLY A 160 -7.34 11.61 -21.85
CA GLY A 160 -8.50 11.66 -22.72
C GLY A 160 -9.72 10.94 -22.12
N PRO A 161 -10.76 10.70 -22.93
CA PRO A 161 -11.87 9.86 -22.51
C PRO A 161 -11.39 8.44 -22.19
N CYS A 162 -12.13 7.74 -21.33
CA CYS A 162 -11.90 6.32 -21.07
C CYS A 162 -12.16 5.50 -22.33
N ASP A 163 -11.15 4.77 -22.79
CA ASP A 163 -11.18 3.90 -23.97
C ASP A 163 -11.04 2.40 -23.62
N ARG A 164 -10.87 2.10 -22.33
CA ARG A 164 -10.76 0.75 -21.77
C ARG A 164 -11.89 0.47 -20.78
N THR A 165 -12.30 -0.79 -20.71
CA THR A 165 -13.43 -1.24 -19.88
C THR A 165 -13.11 -2.40 -18.97
N ASP A 166 -11.86 -2.89 -18.97
CA ASP A 166 -11.42 -4.03 -18.15
C ASP A 166 -11.21 -3.65 -16.67
N HIS A 167 -11.06 -2.35 -16.38
CA HIS A 167 -10.98 -1.79 -15.04
C HIS A 167 -11.81 -0.49 -14.97
N PRO A 168 -12.22 -0.03 -13.78
CA PRO A 168 -12.76 1.31 -13.63
C PRO A 168 -11.81 2.37 -14.20
N CYS A 169 -12.36 3.48 -14.69
CA CYS A 169 -11.57 4.50 -15.36
C CYS A 169 -12.07 5.91 -15.03
N LEU A 170 -11.12 6.82 -14.79
CA LEU A 170 -11.32 8.25 -14.68
C LEU A 170 -10.64 8.94 -15.85
N GLY A 171 -11.44 9.49 -16.78
CA GLY A 171 -10.96 10.18 -17.96
C GLY A 171 -10.84 11.69 -17.78
N HIS A 172 -10.21 12.34 -18.75
CA HIS A 172 -9.99 13.78 -18.83
C HIS A 172 -9.13 14.37 -17.70
N GLU A 173 -8.23 13.56 -17.15
CA GLU A 173 -7.34 13.95 -16.07
C GLU A 173 -5.99 14.42 -16.62
N LYS A 174 -5.58 15.65 -16.31
CA LYS A 174 -4.32 16.19 -16.84
C LYS A 174 -3.16 15.23 -16.58
N PHE A 175 -2.42 14.90 -17.65
CA PHE A 175 -1.34 13.90 -17.72
C PHE A 175 -1.75 12.43 -17.57
N GLY A 176 -2.99 12.11 -17.21
CA GLY A 176 -3.39 10.75 -16.87
C GLY A 176 -2.89 10.30 -15.51
N ILE A 177 -2.88 11.19 -14.52
CA ILE A 177 -2.43 10.89 -13.15
C ILE A 177 -3.26 11.70 -12.15
N LEU A 178 -3.41 11.19 -10.92
CA LEU A 178 -3.92 11.95 -9.77
C LEU A 178 -2.81 12.26 -8.75
N SER A 179 -2.96 13.37 -8.01
CA SER A 179 -2.07 13.66 -6.89
C SER A 179 -2.29 12.70 -5.71
N PRO A 180 -1.37 12.62 -4.73
CA PRO A 180 -1.56 11.80 -3.53
C PRO A 180 -2.88 12.04 -2.79
N ILE A 181 -3.28 13.30 -2.60
CA ILE A 181 -4.56 13.62 -1.92
C ILE A 181 -5.76 13.25 -2.79
N GLU A 182 -5.71 13.52 -4.10
CA GLU A 182 -6.79 13.14 -5.02
C GLU A 182 -6.99 11.62 -5.06
N PHE A 183 -5.89 10.86 -5.06
CA PHE A 183 -5.94 9.41 -4.99
C PHE A 183 -6.56 8.92 -3.67
N LEU A 184 -6.10 9.46 -2.53
CA LEU A 184 -6.65 9.07 -1.23
C LEU A 184 -8.13 9.46 -1.05
N TYR A 185 -8.58 10.53 -1.71
CA TYR A 185 -9.96 11.01 -1.69
C TYR A 185 -10.91 10.15 -2.55
N THR A 186 -10.41 9.63 -3.67
CA THR A 186 -11.22 8.91 -4.66
C THR A 186 -11.04 7.40 -4.64
N LEU A 187 -9.95 6.91 -4.04
CA LEU A 187 -9.46 5.54 -4.17
C LEU A 187 -9.32 5.08 -5.64
N THR A 188 -9.11 6.02 -6.55
CA THR A 188 -8.95 5.78 -7.98
C THR A 188 -7.52 6.11 -8.39
N GLY A 189 -6.78 5.14 -8.91
CA GLY A 189 -5.41 5.37 -9.30
C GLY A 189 -4.78 4.19 -10.02
N ASP A 190 -3.97 4.53 -11.01
CA ASP A 190 -3.15 3.65 -11.81
C ASP A 190 -1.70 3.64 -11.29
N CYS A 191 -0.77 3.14 -12.11
CA CYS A 191 0.58 2.79 -11.71
C CYS A 191 1.41 3.97 -11.19
N ASP A 192 1.32 5.14 -11.83
CA ASP A 192 2.09 6.32 -11.43
C ASP A 192 1.43 7.09 -10.29
N THR A 193 0.10 7.21 -10.29
CA THR A 193 -0.70 7.74 -9.18
C THR A 193 -0.32 7.05 -7.85
N ARG A 194 -0.27 5.71 -7.86
CA ARG A 194 0.13 4.89 -6.71
C ARG A 194 1.60 5.09 -6.33
N SER A 195 2.48 5.15 -7.33
CA SER A 195 3.92 5.34 -7.12
C SER A 195 4.26 6.68 -6.46
N VAL A 196 3.56 7.76 -6.82
CA VAL A 196 3.79 9.09 -6.22
C VAL A 196 3.33 9.13 -4.77
N LEU A 197 2.19 8.53 -4.41
CA LEU A 197 1.76 8.42 -3.01
C LEU A 197 2.76 7.59 -2.19
N LEU A 198 3.17 6.43 -2.71
CA LEU A 198 4.14 5.57 -2.03
C LEU A 198 5.48 6.26 -1.83
N TYR A 199 5.97 6.95 -2.86
CA TYR A 199 7.16 7.76 -2.75
C TYR A 199 7.02 8.83 -1.64
N ALA A 200 5.89 9.53 -1.58
CA ALA A 200 5.65 10.55 -0.55
C ALA A 200 5.66 9.97 0.87
N LEU A 201 4.98 8.83 1.08
CA LEU A 201 4.93 8.14 2.38
C LEU A 201 6.30 7.60 2.79
N LEU A 202 6.97 6.86 1.90
CA LEU A 202 8.26 6.24 2.17
C LEU A 202 9.35 7.30 2.45
N ARG A 203 9.38 8.38 1.67
CA ARG A 203 10.31 9.49 1.89
C ARG A 203 10.09 10.18 3.23
N HIS A 204 8.85 10.33 3.67
CA HIS A 204 8.54 10.91 4.99
C HIS A 204 9.16 10.09 6.14
N PHE A 205 9.13 8.76 6.04
CA PHE A 205 9.70 7.86 7.06
C PHE A 205 11.20 7.58 6.88
N GLY A 206 11.89 8.31 6.00
CA GLY A 206 13.34 8.21 5.84
C GLY A 206 13.81 7.02 4.97
N TYR A 207 12.91 6.36 4.25
CA TYR A 207 13.32 5.34 3.28
C TYR A 207 13.89 5.98 2.02
N ASN A 208 14.97 5.39 1.50
CA ASN A 208 15.48 5.73 0.19
C ASN A 208 14.63 5.00 -0.87
N ALA A 209 13.58 5.68 -1.32
CA ALA A 209 12.70 5.24 -2.39
C ALA A 209 13.01 5.97 -3.71
N LEU A 210 12.82 5.29 -4.82
CA LEU A 210 12.90 5.81 -6.18
C LEU A 210 11.55 5.58 -6.85
N ILE A 211 11.18 6.46 -7.78
CA ILE A 211 10.17 6.13 -8.81
C ILE A 211 10.91 5.70 -10.06
N VAL A 212 10.54 4.54 -10.58
CA VAL A 212 11.04 4.00 -11.84
C VAL A 212 9.90 3.91 -12.85
N ILE A 213 10.20 4.22 -14.11
CA ILE A 213 9.23 4.10 -15.19
C ILE A 213 9.83 3.33 -16.36
N SER A 214 8.96 2.79 -17.19
CA SER A 214 9.31 2.20 -18.47
C SER A 214 8.38 2.73 -19.55
N ASN A 215 8.97 3.39 -20.55
CA ASN A 215 8.22 3.78 -21.75
C ASN A 215 7.82 2.55 -22.59
N GLU A 216 8.66 1.50 -22.59
CA GLU A 216 8.39 0.24 -23.29
C GLU A 216 7.17 -0.46 -22.71
N TYR A 217 7.11 -0.60 -21.38
CA TYR A 217 5.99 -1.25 -20.71
C TYR A 217 4.80 -0.31 -20.45
N ARG A 218 4.97 1.00 -20.67
CA ARG A 218 4.01 2.04 -20.29
C ARG A 218 3.57 1.90 -18.84
N HIS A 219 4.55 1.78 -17.95
CA HIS A 219 4.32 1.40 -16.56
C HIS A 219 5.24 2.15 -15.60
N ALA A 220 4.77 2.31 -14.36
CA ALA A 220 5.48 2.99 -13.28
C ALA A 220 5.36 2.20 -11.97
N MET A 221 6.43 2.19 -11.19
CA MET A 221 6.44 1.60 -9.85
C MET A 221 7.52 2.25 -8.99
N ILE A 222 7.70 1.76 -7.77
CA ILE A 222 8.79 2.19 -6.91
C ILE A 222 9.96 1.20 -6.94
N ALA A 223 11.14 1.68 -6.57
CA ALA A 223 12.25 0.83 -6.17
C ALA A 223 12.82 1.33 -4.84
N ILE A 224 13.21 0.43 -3.93
CA ILE A 224 13.55 0.80 -2.55
C ILE A 224 14.86 0.19 -2.07
N GLU A 225 15.67 0.96 -1.34
CA GLU A 225 16.84 0.46 -0.62
C GLU A 225 16.40 -0.19 0.70
N LEU A 226 16.12 -1.50 0.65
CA LEU A 226 15.84 -2.32 1.82
C LEU A 226 16.50 -3.69 1.68
N PRO A 227 16.79 -4.40 2.80
CA PRO A 227 17.14 -5.82 2.76
C PRO A 227 16.01 -6.64 2.11
N ALA A 228 16.24 -7.05 0.87
CA ALA A 228 15.37 -7.92 0.07
C ALA A 228 16.24 -8.77 -0.87
N ALA A 229 15.61 -9.62 -1.68
CA ALA A 229 16.25 -10.43 -2.70
C ALA A 229 15.46 -10.31 -4.01
N GLY A 230 16.09 -10.65 -5.13
CA GLY A 230 15.46 -10.60 -6.46
C GLY A 230 15.88 -9.39 -7.29
N ASP A 231 14.98 -8.94 -8.15
CA ASP A 231 15.22 -7.94 -9.18
C ASP A 231 15.46 -6.55 -8.57
N HIS A 232 16.53 -5.90 -9.02
CA HIS A 232 16.95 -4.62 -8.48
C HIS A 232 17.71 -3.79 -9.52
N ILE A 233 17.80 -2.50 -9.25
CA ILE A 233 18.70 -1.57 -9.93
C ILE A 233 19.80 -1.10 -8.99
N ILE A 234 20.98 -0.86 -9.55
CA ILE A 234 22.09 -0.26 -8.83
C ILE A 234 22.05 1.24 -9.07
N PHE A 235 21.91 2.02 -7.99
CA PHE A 235 21.96 3.47 -8.03
C PHE A 235 22.90 3.97 -6.94
N LYS A 236 23.91 4.77 -7.31
CA LYS A 236 24.94 5.30 -6.40
C LYS A 236 25.59 4.21 -5.52
N GLY A 237 25.86 3.04 -6.12
CA GLY A 237 26.52 1.91 -5.44
C GLY A 237 25.63 1.10 -4.51
N LYS A 238 24.33 1.42 -4.40
CA LYS A 238 23.36 0.73 -3.56
C LYS A 238 22.33 -0.02 -4.39
N LYS A 239 21.80 -1.12 -3.85
CA LYS A 239 20.73 -1.90 -4.48
C LYS A 239 19.37 -1.33 -4.09
N PHE A 240 18.56 -1.04 -5.10
CA PHE A 240 17.16 -0.66 -4.95
C PHE A 240 16.30 -1.75 -5.59
N TYR A 241 15.53 -2.47 -4.78
CA TYR A 241 14.69 -3.57 -5.23
C TYR A 241 13.39 -3.03 -5.80
N PHE A 242 13.00 -3.52 -6.96
CA PHE A 242 11.73 -3.16 -7.59
C PHE A 242 10.56 -3.59 -6.71
N TRP A 243 9.49 -2.81 -6.68
CA TRP A 243 8.30 -3.19 -5.94
C TRP A 243 7.06 -2.79 -6.73
N GLU A 244 6.47 -3.79 -7.38
CA GLU A 244 5.22 -3.64 -8.12
C GLU A 244 4.09 -3.20 -7.16
N THR A 245 3.26 -2.26 -7.60
CA THR A 245 2.30 -1.55 -6.74
C THR A 245 0.85 -1.73 -7.16
N THR A 246 0.61 -2.26 -8.35
CA THR A 246 -0.72 -2.33 -8.99
C THR A 246 -1.63 -3.43 -8.49
N ASN A 247 -1.09 -4.41 -7.76
CA ASN A 247 -1.86 -5.49 -7.17
C ASN A 247 -1.26 -5.94 -5.84
N THR A 248 -2.04 -6.69 -5.06
CA THR A 248 -1.60 -7.32 -3.82
C THR A 248 -0.62 -8.46 -4.08
N GLY A 249 0.16 -8.80 -3.06
CA GLY A 249 1.06 -9.96 -3.09
C GLY A 249 2.43 -9.75 -3.74
N TRP A 250 2.67 -8.62 -4.41
CA TRP A 250 4.01 -8.28 -4.89
C TRP A 250 4.92 -7.87 -3.74
N LEU A 251 6.02 -8.62 -3.55
CA LEU A 251 7.07 -8.34 -2.57
C LEU A 251 8.22 -7.55 -3.22
N PRO A 252 9.05 -6.85 -2.43
CA PRO A 252 10.23 -6.18 -2.98
C PRO A 252 11.16 -7.19 -3.64
N GLY A 253 11.61 -6.86 -4.84
CA GLY A 253 12.45 -7.68 -5.71
C GLY A 253 11.68 -8.62 -6.64
N MET A 254 10.35 -8.51 -6.70
CA MET A 254 9.53 -9.26 -7.67
C MET A 254 9.12 -8.36 -8.83
N LEU A 255 9.44 -8.79 -10.05
CA LEU A 255 8.89 -8.24 -11.28
C LEU A 255 7.88 -9.20 -11.92
N PRO A 256 6.77 -8.69 -12.50
CA PRO A 256 5.91 -9.48 -13.36
C PRO A 256 6.69 -10.07 -14.56
N PRO A 257 6.39 -11.32 -14.99
CA PRO A 257 7.12 -11.97 -16.08
C PRO A 257 7.12 -11.20 -17.41
N ASP A 258 6.06 -10.45 -17.68
CA ASP A 258 5.88 -9.61 -18.86
C ASP A 258 6.62 -8.26 -18.78
N THR A 259 7.13 -7.88 -17.60
CA THR A 259 7.87 -6.63 -17.38
C THR A 259 9.23 -6.83 -16.69
N ASN A 260 9.78 -8.05 -16.71
CA ASN A 260 10.97 -8.43 -15.95
C ASN A 260 12.32 -8.00 -16.57
N ASN A 261 12.36 -7.51 -17.81
CA ASN A 261 13.61 -7.01 -18.38
C ASN A 261 14.00 -5.66 -17.74
N VAL A 262 14.91 -5.73 -16.77
CA VAL A 262 15.44 -4.61 -15.99
C VAL A 262 16.01 -3.48 -16.86
N ALA A 263 16.49 -3.76 -18.08
CA ALA A 263 17.09 -2.75 -18.94
C ALA A 263 16.09 -1.66 -19.41
N TYR A 264 14.79 -1.98 -19.44
CA TYR A 264 13.73 -1.05 -19.84
C TYR A 264 13.21 -0.17 -18.70
N TRP A 265 13.66 -0.41 -17.47
CA TRP A 265 13.31 0.40 -16.31
C TRP A 265 14.32 1.51 -16.10
N LYS A 266 13.85 2.75 -16.02
CA LYS A 266 14.68 3.94 -15.80
C LYS A 266 14.28 4.64 -14.52
N ILE A 267 15.28 5.16 -13.80
CA ILE A 267 15.04 6.00 -12.62
C ILE A 267 14.54 7.35 -13.10
N THR A 268 13.35 7.70 -12.61
CA THR A 268 12.68 8.96 -12.93
C THR A 268 12.87 9.95 -11.80
N LEU A 269 12.53 9.55 -10.57
CA LEU A 269 12.65 10.41 -9.40
C LEU A 269 13.46 9.70 -8.31
N ASP A 270 14.57 10.32 -7.89
CA ASP A 270 15.42 9.77 -6.85
C ASP A 270 15.24 10.46 -5.49
N HIS A 271 15.61 9.75 -4.41
CA HIS A 271 15.44 10.20 -3.03
C HIS A 271 16.25 11.45 -2.64
N GLU A 272 17.24 11.87 -3.42
CA GLU A 272 18.01 13.09 -3.18
C GLU A 272 17.55 14.26 -4.08
N TYR A 273 16.63 14.01 -5.02
CA TYR A 273 16.25 15.02 -5.99
C TYR A 273 15.64 16.25 -5.30
N GLN A 274 16.17 17.41 -5.67
CA GLN A 274 15.70 18.73 -5.31
C GLN A 274 15.76 19.62 -6.55
N THR A 275 14.80 20.53 -6.72
CA THR A 275 14.90 21.54 -7.76
C THR A 275 16.08 22.48 -7.47
N VAL A 276 16.81 22.87 -8.51
CA VAL A 276 18.02 23.72 -8.41
C VAL A 276 17.75 25.04 -7.67
N THR A 277 16.51 25.51 -7.64
CA THR A 277 16.04 26.69 -6.90
C THR A 277 16.13 26.59 -5.37
N ALA A 278 16.29 25.39 -4.79
CA ALA A 278 16.32 25.21 -3.33
C ALA A 278 17.72 25.41 -2.69
N ARG A 279 18.80 25.54 -3.49
CA ARG A 279 20.17 25.73 -2.96
C ARG A 279 20.55 27.20 -2.67
N ASN A 280 19.67 28.16 -2.96
CA ASN A 280 19.93 29.60 -2.80
C ASN A 280 18.91 30.31 -1.88
N ARG A 281 18.37 29.65 -0.86
CA ARG A 281 17.65 30.31 0.24
C ARG A 281 18.16 29.83 1.58
#